data_AF-A0A7C1V676-F1
#
_entry.id   AF-A0A7C1V676-F1
#
_cell.length_a   1.000
_cell.length_b   1.000
_cell.length_c   1.000
_cell.angle_alpha   90.00
_cell.angle_beta   90.00
_cell.angle_gamma   90.00
#
_symmetry.space_group_name_H-M   'P 1'
#
loop_
_entity.id
_entity.type
_entity.pdbx_description
1 polymer ?
#
loop_
_entity_poly.entity_id
_entity_poly.type
_entity_poly.pdbx_seq_one_letter_code
_entity_poly.pdbx_strand_id
1 'polypeptide(L)'
;MPEISKRQKISGIIAKRGYRYQDIIVAFKLLIKKFREVNYEAEGADYIHDHYNNYTEINIIEFYQCKHQETGGYQPKSFFKEVFPTFIKLYQDYVERDKSLVFVLETNQSFQPTLRTFFTSCLSLARNRISTEKFFGQIRRFRSLDSQLWRELKNLKKQEHSRFLRGIRGSQVPCESVIYDLINFLKKRFPHRYEDKIYKVIGYIFGQDQGTISRQELFSKCKIPHSFFPSSEQFEDSLESKGPIQQLRDFQDKIRINEKETVSNIHSSNRRIFDVLSESINSIDDNAKKIDLKEELEQLSETEAKIIEDKETLSQIYKERSTVYADLEEKTRMVKMVRDRWNYAFDDSLGINEKEGNL
;
A
#
# COMPACT_ATOMS: atom_id res chain seq x y z
N MET A 1 26.07 25.77 -21.12
CA MET A 1 24.72 25.39 -21.61
C MET A 1 23.74 25.53 -20.45
N PRO A 2 22.56 26.16 -20.64
CA PRO A 2 21.59 26.29 -19.54
C PRO A 2 21.06 24.92 -19.12
N GLU A 3 21.01 24.66 -17.82
CA GLU A 3 20.52 23.42 -17.24
C GLU A 3 19.00 23.35 -17.41
N ILE A 4 18.50 22.42 -18.24
CA ILE A 4 17.06 22.22 -18.41
C ILE A 4 16.47 21.78 -17.07
N SER A 5 15.49 22.52 -16.57
CA SER A 5 14.86 22.24 -15.28
C SER A 5 14.17 20.86 -15.27
N LYS A 6 14.09 20.22 -14.10
CA LYS A 6 13.44 18.91 -13.93
C LYS A 6 12.00 18.89 -14.47
N ARG A 7 11.24 19.96 -14.23
CA ARG A 7 9.86 20.11 -14.74
C ARG A 7 9.81 20.14 -16.26
N GLN A 8 10.71 20.87 -16.92
CA GLN A 8 10.79 20.92 -18.39
C GLN A 8 11.16 19.55 -18.98
N LYS A 9 12.01 18.75 -18.32
CA LYS A 9 12.30 17.38 -18.78
C LYS A 9 11.07 16.47 -18.71
N ILE A 10 10.27 16.58 -17.66
CA ILE A 10 9.05 15.78 -17.45
C ILE A 10 7.95 16.16 -18.45
N SER A 11 7.62 17.45 -18.52
CA SER A 11 6.65 17.96 -19.50
C SER A 11 7.11 17.66 -20.93
N GLY A 12 8.42 17.77 -21.18
CA GLY A 12 9.02 17.40 -22.45
C GLY A 12 8.90 15.92 -22.80
N ILE A 13 8.93 15.00 -21.82
CA ILE A 13 8.70 13.57 -22.09
C ILE A 13 7.24 13.32 -22.45
N ILE A 14 6.29 13.85 -21.68
CA ILE A 14 4.84 13.66 -21.92
C ILE A 14 4.43 14.28 -23.27
N ALA A 15 4.88 15.51 -23.56
CA ALA A 15 4.47 16.28 -24.73
C ALA A 15 5.06 15.78 -26.05
N LYS A 16 6.24 15.13 -26.06
CA LYS A 16 7.00 14.86 -27.30
C LYS A 16 6.24 14.06 -28.35
N ARG A 17 5.21 13.30 -27.95
CA ARG A 17 4.32 12.51 -28.83
C ARG A 17 2.88 12.34 -28.31
N GLY A 18 2.47 13.12 -27.31
CA GLY A 18 1.17 12.94 -26.67
C GLY A 18 1.06 11.65 -25.85
N TYR A 19 2.16 11.23 -25.21
CA TYR A 19 2.13 10.04 -24.35
C TYR A 19 1.13 10.22 -23.21
N ARG A 20 0.33 9.20 -22.96
CA ARG A 20 -0.64 9.18 -21.88
C ARG A 20 0.06 8.81 -20.59
N TYR A 21 -0.57 9.20 -19.49
CA TYR A 21 -0.09 8.86 -18.16
C TYR A 21 0.06 7.34 -17.97
N GLN A 22 -0.87 6.54 -18.49
CA GLN A 22 -0.82 5.08 -18.39
C GLN A 22 0.39 4.46 -19.11
N ASP A 23 0.85 5.02 -20.24
CA ASP A 23 2.03 4.53 -20.97
C ASP A 23 3.29 4.61 -20.06
N ILE A 24 3.41 5.72 -19.33
CA ILE A 24 4.53 6.01 -18.43
C ILE A 24 4.47 5.10 -17.19
N ILE A 25 3.27 4.90 -16.65
CA ILE A 25 3.05 4.01 -15.51
C ILE A 25 3.40 2.57 -15.89
N VAL A 26 2.92 2.07 -17.03
CA VAL A 26 3.24 0.72 -17.50
C VAL A 26 4.74 0.53 -17.69
N ALA A 27 5.45 1.51 -18.28
CA ALA A 27 6.90 1.49 -18.37
C ALA A 27 7.56 1.34 -16.99
N PHE A 28 7.09 2.09 -16.01
CA PHE A 28 7.58 2.00 -14.63
C PHE A 28 7.29 0.66 -13.97
N LYS A 29 6.09 0.10 -14.15
CA LYS A 29 5.72 -1.21 -13.58
C LYS A 29 6.59 -2.32 -14.18
N LEU A 30 6.73 -2.33 -15.50
CA LEU A 30 7.52 -3.33 -16.22
C LEU A 30 9.02 -3.20 -15.99
N LEU A 31 9.59 -1.98 -15.91
CA LEU A 31 11.03 -1.79 -15.73
C LEU A 31 11.47 -1.83 -14.25
N ILE A 32 10.76 -1.13 -13.38
CA ILE A 32 11.18 -0.85 -12.00
C ILE A 32 10.46 -1.73 -10.99
N LYS A 33 9.13 -1.87 -11.08
CA LYS A 33 8.37 -2.75 -10.17
C LYS A 33 8.45 -4.24 -10.53
N LYS A 34 9.12 -4.56 -11.64
CA LYS A 34 9.38 -5.94 -12.07
C LYS A 34 8.12 -6.76 -12.33
N PHE A 35 7.06 -6.12 -12.81
CA PHE A 35 5.92 -6.87 -13.35
C PHE A 35 6.41 -7.72 -14.51
N ARG A 36 6.02 -9.00 -14.52
CA ARG A 36 6.42 -9.95 -15.57
C ARG A 36 5.77 -9.57 -16.89
N GLU A 37 4.49 -9.24 -16.85
CA GLU A 37 3.66 -8.88 -17.98
C GLU A 37 2.49 -8.01 -17.54
N VAL A 38 1.91 -7.28 -18.47
CA VAL A 38 0.63 -6.58 -18.30
C VAL A 38 -0.23 -6.79 -19.53
N ASN A 39 -1.54 -6.89 -19.36
CA ASN A 39 -2.48 -6.82 -20.49
C ASN A 39 -2.92 -5.38 -20.65
N TYR A 40 -2.42 -4.72 -21.69
CA TYR A 40 -2.62 -3.30 -21.97
C TYR A 40 -3.93 -3.05 -22.70
N GLU A 41 -4.68 -2.03 -22.26
CA GLU A 41 -5.99 -1.63 -22.81
C GLU A 41 -7.00 -2.77 -22.96
N ALA A 42 -6.97 -3.71 -22.02
CA ALA A 42 -7.81 -4.88 -22.06
C ALA A 42 -9.10 -4.66 -21.24
N GLU A 43 -10.23 -5.06 -21.82
CA GLU A 43 -11.50 -5.26 -21.10
C GLU A 43 -12.05 -4.00 -20.41
N GLY A 44 -11.67 -2.83 -20.94
CA GLY A 44 -12.06 -1.54 -20.39
C GLY A 44 -11.18 -1.07 -19.21
N ALA A 45 -10.19 -1.84 -18.78
CA ALA A 45 -9.10 -1.40 -17.91
C ALA A 45 -7.99 -0.73 -18.73
N ASP A 46 -7.29 0.24 -18.14
CA ASP A 46 -6.12 0.84 -18.80
C ASP A 46 -4.96 -0.18 -18.86
N TYR A 47 -4.83 -1.02 -17.83
CA TYR A 47 -4.08 -2.28 -17.90
C TYR A 47 -4.52 -3.28 -16.82
N ILE A 48 -4.22 -4.56 -17.04
CA ILE A 48 -4.50 -5.66 -16.11
C ILE A 48 -3.19 -6.36 -15.76
N HIS A 49 -3.04 -6.75 -14.49
CA HIS A 49 -1.91 -7.53 -14.00
C HIS A 49 -2.40 -8.76 -13.24
N ASP A 50 -2.15 -9.94 -13.81
CA ASP A 50 -2.46 -11.24 -13.22
C ASP A 50 -1.17 -11.81 -12.60
N HIS A 51 -1.21 -12.12 -11.31
CA HIS A 51 -0.05 -12.65 -10.60
C HIS A 51 -0.46 -13.54 -9.43
N TYR A 52 0.43 -14.46 -9.08
CA TYR A 52 0.29 -15.26 -7.88
C TYR A 52 0.91 -14.50 -6.70
N ASN A 53 0.14 -14.37 -5.61
CA ASN A 53 0.64 -13.80 -4.37
C ASN A 53 1.16 -14.92 -3.47
N ASN A 54 2.50 -15.07 -3.43
CA ASN A 54 3.19 -16.11 -2.66
C ASN A 54 2.85 -16.08 -1.16
N TYR A 55 2.53 -14.92 -0.58
CA TYR A 55 2.25 -14.81 0.87
C TYR A 55 0.90 -15.36 1.27
N THR A 56 -0.08 -15.19 0.41
CA THR A 56 -1.45 -15.60 0.69
C THR A 56 -1.85 -16.83 -0.11
N GLU A 57 -0.93 -17.35 -0.93
CA GLU A 57 -1.13 -18.48 -1.83
C GLU A 57 -2.36 -18.35 -2.74
N ILE A 58 -2.60 -17.12 -3.24
CA ILE A 58 -3.80 -16.79 -4.00
C ILE A 58 -3.41 -16.14 -5.32
N ASN A 59 -4.08 -16.56 -6.40
CA ASN A 59 -4.05 -15.87 -7.67
C ASN A 59 -4.83 -14.56 -7.58
N ILE A 60 -4.19 -13.45 -7.96
CA ILE A 60 -4.76 -12.11 -7.93
C ILE A 60 -4.81 -11.54 -9.34
N ILE A 61 -5.98 -11.05 -9.74
CA ILE A 61 -6.11 -10.17 -10.91
C ILE A 61 -6.31 -8.74 -10.42
N GLU A 62 -5.40 -7.86 -10.83
CA GLU A 62 -5.50 -6.43 -10.57
C GLU A 62 -5.89 -5.67 -11.84
N PHE A 63 -7.00 -4.93 -11.79
CA PHE A 63 -7.47 -4.08 -12.86
C PHE A 63 -7.16 -2.63 -12.55
N TYR A 64 -6.40 -1.97 -13.41
CA TYR A 64 -5.95 -0.61 -13.19
C TYR A 64 -6.70 0.38 -14.08
N GLN A 65 -7.14 1.48 -13.46
CA GLN A 65 -7.66 2.68 -14.12
C GLN A 65 -6.71 3.82 -13.81
N CYS A 66 -5.96 4.28 -14.80
CA CYS A 66 -5.02 5.39 -14.73
C CYS A 66 -5.73 6.69 -15.12
N LYS A 67 -5.73 7.68 -14.22
CA LYS A 67 -6.35 8.99 -14.49
C LYS A 67 -5.40 10.13 -14.16
N HIS A 68 -5.02 10.88 -15.19
CA HIS A 68 -4.19 12.06 -15.07
C HIS A 68 -5.03 13.30 -14.75
N GLN A 69 -4.53 14.13 -13.84
CA GLN A 69 -5.06 15.47 -13.59
C GLN A 69 -3.91 16.48 -13.50
N GLU A 70 -4.03 17.59 -14.22
CA GLU A 70 -3.00 18.62 -14.25
C GLU A 70 -2.85 19.33 -12.91
N THR A 71 -3.97 19.60 -12.23
CA THR A 71 -3.99 20.35 -10.97
C THR A 71 -5.04 19.80 -10.01
N GLY A 72 -4.90 20.16 -8.73
CA GLY A 72 -5.87 19.83 -7.68
C GLY A 72 -5.78 18.39 -7.20
N GLY A 73 -6.82 17.94 -6.49
CA GLY A 73 -6.96 16.56 -6.03
C GLY A 73 -8.03 15.81 -6.80
N TYR A 74 -7.88 14.49 -6.91
CA TYR A 74 -8.83 13.63 -7.63
C TYR A 74 -10.19 13.61 -6.94
N GLN A 75 -11.21 13.94 -7.72
CA GLN A 75 -12.55 14.25 -7.23
C GLN A 75 -13.39 12.98 -7.03
N PRO A 76 -14.18 12.90 -5.95
CA PRO A 76 -15.13 11.80 -5.77
C PRO A 76 -16.10 11.66 -6.94
N LYS A 77 -16.62 12.79 -7.45
CA LYS A 77 -17.59 12.79 -8.56
C LYS A 77 -17.02 12.14 -9.83
N SER A 78 -15.75 12.42 -10.17
CA SER A 78 -15.08 11.79 -11.31
C SER A 78 -14.92 10.29 -11.09
N PHE A 79 -14.49 9.88 -9.90
CA PHE A 79 -14.37 8.45 -9.56
C PHE A 79 -15.70 7.70 -9.74
N PHE A 80 -16.78 8.16 -9.10
CA PHE A 80 -18.06 7.46 -9.13
C PHE A 80 -18.76 7.52 -10.48
N LYS A 81 -18.45 8.51 -11.33
CA LYS A 81 -19.03 8.63 -12.67
C LYS A 81 -18.26 7.83 -13.72
N GLU A 82 -16.93 7.79 -13.65
CA GLU A 82 -16.08 7.33 -14.76
C GLU A 82 -15.32 6.04 -14.46
N VAL A 83 -14.99 5.79 -13.19
CA VAL A 83 -14.12 4.66 -12.79
C VAL A 83 -14.90 3.56 -12.11
N PHE A 84 -15.75 3.93 -11.15
CA PHE A 84 -16.51 2.97 -10.34
C PHE A 84 -17.45 2.07 -11.17
N PRO A 85 -18.18 2.58 -12.18
CA PRO A 85 -19.02 1.73 -13.02
C PRO A 85 -18.20 0.69 -13.80
N THR A 86 -17.02 1.08 -14.28
CA THR A 86 -16.08 0.16 -14.96
C THR A 86 -15.61 -0.94 -14.01
N PHE A 87 -15.30 -0.60 -12.75
CA PHE A 87 -14.95 -1.61 -11.75
C PHE A 87 -16.10 -2.58 -11.45
N ILE A 88 -17.34 -2.11 -11.40
CA ILE A 88 -18.51 -3.00 -11.23
C ILE A 88 -18.62 -3.96 -12.41
N LYS A 89 -18.52 -3.44 -13.64
CA LYS A 89 -18.60 -4.27 -14.84
C LYS A 89 -17.52 -5.36 -14.84
N LEU A 90 -16.26 -4.96 -14.59
CA LEU A 90 -15.14 -5.90 -14.48
C LEU A 90 -15.37 -6.93 -13.36
N TYR A 91 -15.92 -6.53 -12.21
CA TYR A 91 -16.26 -7.46 -11.15
C TYR A 91 -17.30 -8.49 -11.61
N GLN A 92 -18.38 -8.05 -12.27
CA GLN A 92 -19.41 -8.95 -12.78
C GLN A 92 -18.86 -9.93 -13.82
N ASP A 93 -17.96 -9.48 -14.70
CA ASP A 93 -17.34 -10.30 -15.74
C ASP A 93 -16.36 -11.35 -15.16
N TYR A 94 -15.90 -11.17 -13.92
CA TYR A 94 -14.81 -11.96 -13.32
C TYR A 94 -15.14 -12.66 -11.98
N VAL A 95 -16.29 -12.38 -11.35
CA VAL A 95 -16.63 -12.84 -9.98
C VAL A 95 -16.65 -14.36 -9.83
N GLU A 96 -16.94 -15.08 -10.91
CA GLU A 96 -17.00 -16.55 -10.97
C GLU A 96 -15.63 -17.21 -11.10
N ARG A 97 -14.57 -16.44 -11.38
CA ARG A 97 -13.21 -16.99 -11.46
C ARG A 97 -12.67 -17.25 -10.06
N ASP A 98 -11.90 -18.33 -9.91
CA ASP A 98 -11.21 -18.68 -8.66
C ASP A 98 -9.94 -17.83 -8.45
N LYS A 99 -10.13 -16.51 -8.47
CA LYS A 99 -9.08 -15.52 -8.28
C LYS A 99 -9.58 -14.38 -7.41
N SER A 100 -8.69 -13.79 -6.63
CA SER A 100 -8.96 -12.55 -5.91
C SER A 100 -8.93 -11.38 -6.88
N LEU A 101 -9.99 -10.57 -6.90
CA LEU A 101 -10.11 -9.43 -7.79
C LEU A 101 -9.79 -8.14 -7.03
N VAL A 102 -8.91 -7.31 -7.61
CA VAL A 102 -8.52 -6.02 -7.07
C VAL A 102 -8.72 -4.94 -8.14
N PHE A 103 -9.35 -3.83 -7.76
CA PHE A 103 -9.66 -2.73 -8.67
C PHE A 103 -8.96 -1.48 -8.19
N VAL A 104 -8.03 -0.95 -8.98
CA VAL A 104 -7.10 0.09 -8.56
C VAL A 104 -7.29 1.36 -9.39
N LEU A 105 -7.65 2.46 -8.74
CA LEU A 105 -7.51 3.79 -9.33
C LEU A 105 -6.07 4.26 -9.11
N GLU A 106 -5.33 4.50 -10.18
CA GLU A 106 -4.02 5.16 -10.17
C GLU A 106 -4.13 6.58 -10.70
N THR A 107 -3.62 7.55 -9.93
CA THR A 107 -3.62 8.95 -10.36
C THR A 107 -2.35 9.66 -9.89
N ASN A 108 -1.92 10.66 -10.64
CA ASN A 108 -0.77 11.49 -10.28
C ASN A 108 -1.07 12.44 -9.11
N GLN A 109 -2.34 12.75 -8.86
CA GLN A 109 -2.76 13.71 -7.85
C GLN A 109 -3.20 13.04 -6.54
N SER A 110 -3.15 13.80 -5.45
CA SER A 110 -3.69 13.33 -4.17
C SER A 110 -5.21 13.18 -4.22
N PHE A 111 -5.75 12.20 -3.50
CA PHE A 111 -7.20 12.06 -3.37
C PHE A 111 -7.77 13.14 -2.45
N GLN A 112 -8.89 13.74 -2.84
CA GLN A 112 -9.66 14.58 -1.94
C GLN A 112 -10.07 13.82 -0.67
N PRO A 113 -10.25 14.51 0.48
CA PRO A 113 -10.48 13.87 1.78
C PRO A 113 -11.62 12.84 1.77
N THR A 114 -12.72 13.14 1.08
CA THR A 114 -13.89 12.26 0.97
C THR A 114 -13.57 10.96 0.23
N LEU A 115 -12.89 11.03 -0.92
CA LEU A 115 -12.48 9.85 -1.69
C LEU A 115 -11.37 9.06 -0.97
N ARG A 116 -10.44 9.76 -0.32
CA ARG A 116 -9.41 9.15 0.53
C ARG A 116 -10.03 8.35 1.67
N THR A 117 -11.05 8.91 2.32
CA THR A 117 -11.81 8.23 3.38
C THR A 117 -12.48 6.98 2.82
N PHE A 118 -13.12 7.07 1.64
CA PHE A 118 -13.72 5.92 0.98
C PHE A 118 -12.72 4.78 0.72
N PHE A 119 -11.55 5.06 0.12
CA PHE A 119 -10.51 4.04 -0.09
C PHE A 119 -9.96 3.48 1.22
N THR A 120 -9.84 4.30 2.26
CA THR A 120 -9.39 3.86 3.60
C THR A 120 -10.42 2.91 4.24
N SER A 121 -11.72 3.19 4.09
CA SER A 121 -12.79 2.31 4.54
C SER A 121 -12.80 1.00 3.74
N CYS A 122 -12.58 1.04 2.41
CA CYS A 122 -12.46 -0.17 1.58
C CYS A 122 -11.29 -1.05 2.03
N LEU A 123 -10.12 -0.44 2.29
CA LEU A 123 -8.95 -1.15 2.81
C LEU A 123 -9.20 -1.72 4.21
N SER A 124 -9.91 -1.00 5.06
CA SER A 124 -10.28 -1.47 6.40
C SER A 124 -11.23 -2.67 6.32
N LEU A 125 -12.20 -2.64 5.39
CA LEU A 125 -13.09 -3.77 5.13
C LEU A 125 -12.31 -4.98 4.61
N ALA A 126 -11.37 -4.79 3.67
CA ALA A 126 -10.51 -5.84 3.15
C ALA A 126 -9.66 -6.52 4.22
N ARG A 127 -9.21 -5.75 5.22
CA ARG A 127 -8.43 -6.23 6.36
C ARG A 127 -9.28 -6.72 7.54
N ASN A 128 -10.60 -6.87 7.37
CA ASN A 128 -11.54 -7.23 8.42
C ASN A 128 -11.48 -6.31 9.68
N ARG A 129 -11.06 -5.05 9.52
CA ARG A 129 -10.98 -4.06 10.62
C ARG A 129 -12.31 -3.39 10.93
N ILE A 130 -13.26 -3.45 9.99
CA ILE A 130 -14.63 -2.96 10.14
C ILE A 130 -15.59 -3.97 9.51
N SER A 131 -16.81 -4.07 10.04
CA SER A 131 -17.87 -4.83 9.40
C SER A 131 -18.44 -4.10 8.18
N THR A 132 -19.17 -4.81 7.34
CA THR A 132 -19.88 -4.24 6.18
C THR A 132 -20.91 -3.20 6.64
N GLU A 133 -21.60 -3.43 7.76
CA GLU A 133 -22.56 -2.47 8.34
C GLU A 133 -21.85 -1.19 8.79
N LYS A 134 -20.71 -1.32 9.48
CA LYS A 134 -19.89 -0.18 9.92
C LYS A 134 -19.36 0.62 8.73
N PHE A 135 -18.96 -0.06 7.64
CA PHE A 135 -18.59 0.59 6.38
C PHE A 135 -19.74 1.46 5.85
N PHE A 136 -20.93 0.89 5.65
CA PHE A 136 -22.07 1.65 5.14
C PHE A 136 -22.50 2.78 6.10
N GLY A 137 -22.42 2.57 7.41
CA GLY A 137 -22.68 3.61 8.41
C GLY A 137 -21.71 4.79 8.33
N GLN A 138 -20.44 4.53 7.99
CA GLN A 138 -19.45 5.59 7.75
C GLN A 138 -19.71 6.34 6.44
N ILE A 139 -20.02 5.62 5.36
CA ILE A 139 -20.28 6.23 4.04
C ILE A 139 -21.53 7.10 4.04
N ARG A 140 -22.59 6.71 4.77
CA ARG A 140 -23.83 7.50 4.91
C ARG A 140 -23.62 8.92 5.44
N ARG A 141 -22.52 9.16 6.19
CA ARG A 141 -22.16 10.50 6.68
C ARG A 141 -21.74 11.44 5.55
N PHE A 142 -21.36 10.89 4.39
CA PHE A 142 -20.99 11.62 3.19
C PHE A 142 -22.13 11.50 2.16
N ARG A 143 -23.16 12.35 2.27
CA ARG A 143 -24.35 12.30 1.37
C ARG A 143 -24.00 12.29 -0.12
N SER A 144 -22.93 12.97 -0.51
CA SER A 144 -22.42 13.01 -1.89
C SER A 144 -21.91 11.66 -2.39
N LEU A 145 -21.38 10.82 -1.49
CA LEU A 145 -20.94 9.46 -1.78
C LEU A 145 -22.10 8.46 -1.71
N ASP A 146 -22.92 8.56 -0.66
CA ASP A 146 -23.93 7.56 -0.33
C ASP A 146 -24.89 7.32 -1.50
N SER A 147 -25.48 8.38 -2.03
CA SER A 147 -26.44 8.28 -3.15
C SER A 147 -25.81 7.73 -4.45
N GLN A 148 -24.54 8.04 -4.72
CA GLN A 148 -23.84 7.55 -5.91
C GLN A 148 -23.43 6.08 -5.74
N LEU A 149 -22.87 5.74 -4.58
CA LEU A 149 -22.48 4.38 -4.24
C LEU A 149 -23.68 3.42 -4.31
N TRP A 150 -24.80 3.76 -3.68
CA TRP A 150 -25.99 2.90 -3.71
C TRP A 150 -26.59 2.76 -5.11
N ARG A 151 -26.53 3.82 -5.93
CA ARG A 151 -26.99 3.77 -7.32
C ARG A 151 -26.20 2.76 -8.14
N GLU A 152 -24.89 2.67 -7.92
CA GLU A 152 -24.03 1.76 -8.66
C GLU A 152 -24.11 0.33 -8.07
N LEU A 153 -24.08 0.19 -6.74
CA LEU A 153 -24.17 -1.12 -6.07
C LEU A 153 -25.51 -1.83 -6.24
N LYS A 154 -26.60 -1.12 -6.61
CA LYS A 154 -27.90 -1.76 -6.89
C LYS A 154 -27.81 -2.85 -7.98
N ASN A 155 -26.79 -2.77 -8.84
CA ASN A 155 -26.55 -3.71 -9.92
C ASN A 155 -25.88 -5.01 -9.45
N LEU A 156 -25.44 -5.07 -8.19
CA LEU A 156 -24.82 -6.23 -7.56
C LEU A 156 -25.76 -6.86 -6.53
N LYS A 157 -25.67 -8.17 -6.35
CA LYS A 157 -26.40 -8.86 -5.28
C LYS A 157 -25.87 -8.38 -3.93
N LYS A 158 -26.74 -8.27 -2.91
CA LYS A 158 -26.37 -7.77 -1.57
C LYS A 158 -25.16 -8.51 -0.96
N GLN A 159 -25.06 -9.81 -1.19
CA GLN A 159 -23.95 -10.65 -0.74
C GLN A 159 -22.60 -10.31 -1.41
N GLU A 160 -22.64 -9.74 -2.62
CA GLU A 160 -21.44 -9.38 -3.40
C GLU A 160 -20.90 -8.01 -3.02
N HIS A 161 -21.71 -7.14 -2.40
CA HIS A 161 -21.31 -5.78 -2.06
C HIS A 161 -20.02 -5.76 -1.24
N SER A 162 -19.96 -6.58 -0.18
CA SER A 162 -18.77 -6.66 0.67
C SER A 162 -17.56 -7.18 -0.11
N ARG A 163 -17.73 -8.26 -0.89
CA ARG A 163 -16.64 -8.87 -1.69
C ARG A 163 -16.07 -7.88 -2.71
N PHE A 164 -16.93 -7.18 -3.44
CA PHE A 164 -16.53 -6.14 -4.39
C PHE A 164 -15.80 -4.98 -3.71
N LEU A 165 -16.39 -4.39 -2.65
CA LEU A 165 -15.81 -3.24 -1.94
C LEU A 165 -14.44 -3.56 -1.32
N ARG A 166 -14.24 -4.81 -0.86
CA ARG A 166 -12.94 -5.30 -0.37
C ARG A 166 -11.86 -5.29 -1.45
N GLY A 167 -12.20 -5.33 -2.73
CA GLY A 167 -11.25 -5.29 -3.85
C GLY A 167 -10.79 -3.88 -4.24
N ILE A 168 -11.48 -2.82 -3.80
CA ILE A 168 -11.24 -1.46 -4.33
C ILE A 168 -10.07 -0.77 -3.63
N ARG A 169 -9.17 -0.17 -4.42
CA ARG A 169 -7.97 0.54 -3.98
C ARG A 169 -7.81 1.87 -4.70
N GLY A 170 -7.19 2.82 -4.01
CA GLY A 170 -6.67 4.06 -4.59
C GLY A 170 -5.16 4.13 -4.39
N SER A 171 -4.45 4.48 -5.44
CA SER A 171 -2.99 4.59 -5.45
C SER A 171 -2.59 5.94 -6.06
N GLN A 172 -1.82 6.72 -5.30
CA GLN A 172 -1.26 7.98 -5.79
C GLN A 172 0.15 7.71 -6.32
N VAL A 173 0.35 7.94 -7.61
CA VAL A 173 1.61 7.70 -8.30
C VAL A 173 2.01 8.96 -9.09
N PRO A 174 2.74 9.91 -8.46
CA PRO A 174 3.10 11.17 -9.09
C PRO A 174 3.94 10.96 -10.35
N CYS A 175 3.53 11.58 -11.46
CA CYS A 175 4.17 11.37 -12.76
C CYS A 175 5.64 11.81 -12.74
N GLU A 176 5.95 12.89 -12.02
CA GLU A 176 7.29 13.43 -11.85
C GLU A 176 8.22 12.42 -11.16
N SER A 177 7.73 11.75 -10.11
CA SER A 177 8.50 10.73 -9.38
C SER A 177 8.77 9.53 -10.28
N VAL A 178 7.76 9.08 -11.02
CA VAL A 178 7.88 7.93 -11.93
C VAL A 178 8.90 8.20 -13.02
N ILE A 179 8.81 9.34 -13.68
CA ILE A 179 9.75 9.73 -14.74
C ILE A 179 11.16 9.88 -14.17
N TYR A 180 11.30 10.47 -12.98
CA TYR A 180 12.59 10.59 -12.31
C TYR A 180 13.22 9.22 -12.02
N ASP A 181 12.44 8.27 -11.53
CA ASP A 181 12.90 6.91 -11.25
C ASP A 181 13.28 6.18 -12.55
N LEU A 182 12.50 6.34 -13.62
CA LEU A 182 12.83 5.82 -14.95
C LEU A 182 14.14 6.41 -15.49
N ILE A 183 14.31 7.74 -15.37
CA ILE A 183 15.55 8.42 -15.75
C ILE A 183 16.73 7.86 -14.97
N ASN A 184 16.63 7.76 -13.65
CA ASN A 184 17.74 7.26 -12.83
C ASN A 184 18.05 5.79 -13.14
N PHE A 185 17.02 4.97 -13.32
CA PHE A 185 17.17 3.57 -13.67
C PHE A 185 17.95 3.40 -14.99
N LEU A 186 17.61 4.20 -16.00
CA LEU A 186 18.24 4.16 -17.31
C LEU A 186 19.59 4.87 -17.35
N LYS A 187 19.77 5.99 -16.64
CA LYS A 187 21.03 6.73 -16.57
C LYS A 187 22.14 5.91 -15.92
N LYS A 188 21.82 5.11 -14.89
CA LYS A 188 22.76 4.16 -14.29
C LYS A 188 23.25 3.08 -15.28
N ARG A 189 22.46 2.75 -16.30
CA ARG A 189 22.76 1.68 -17.28
C ARG A 189 23.25 2.18 -18.62
N PHE A 190 22.86 3.39 -18.99
CA PHE A 190 23.15 4.04 -20.25
C PHE A 190 23.47 5.53 -20.02
N PRO A 191 24.59 5.89 -19.35
CA PRO A 191 24.87 7.26 -18.94
C PRO A 191 24.79 8.29 -20.07
N HIS A 192 25.19 7.90 -21.28
CA HIS A 192 25.22 8.77 -22.46
C HIS A 192 24.02 8.62 -23.40
N ARG A 193 23.09 7.69 -23.13
CA ARG A 193 21.96 7.36 -24.04
C ARG A 193 20.63 7.12 -23.32
N TYR A 194 20.51 7.50 -22.05
CA TYR A 194 19.32 7.21 -21.26
C TYR A 194 18.07 7.90 -21.83
N GLU A 195 18.20 9.10 -22.41
CA GLU A 195 17.08 9.83 -23.02
C GLU A 195 16.48 9.06 -24.20
N ASP A 196 17.32 8.61 -25.14
CA ASP A 196 16.91 7.73 -26.24
C ASP A 196 16.20 6.47 -25.73
N LYS A 197 16.70 5.90 -24.63
CA LYS A 197 16.15 4.68 -24.03
C LYS A 197 14.77 4.91 -23.42
N ILE A 198 14.56 6.04 -22.73
CA ILE A 198 13.24 6.44 -22.22
C ILE A 198 12.25 6.53 -23.37
N TYR A 199 12.61 7.26 -24.43
CA TYR A 199 11.71 7.45 -25.57
C TYR A 199 11.40 6.15 -26.31
N LYS A 200 12.37 5.22 -26.41
CA LYS A 200 12.13 3.90 -27.00
C LYS A 200 11.19 3.05 -26.16
N VAL A 201 11.36 3.03 -24.85
CA VAL A 201 10.50 2.28 -23.93
C VAL A 201 9.07 2.79 -23.97
N ILE A 202 8.89 4.09 -23.74
CA ILE A 202 7.55 4.69 -23.71
C ILE A 202 6.92 4.62 -25.11
N GLY A 203 7.70 4.90 -26.16
CA GLY A 203 7.23 4.82 -27.53
C GLY A 203 6.83 3.41 -27.97
N TYR A 204 7.49 2.37 -27.45
CA TYR A 204 7.10 0.98 -27.70
C TYR A 204 5.74 0.66 -27.09
N ILE A 205 5.52 1.06 -25.83
CA ILE A 205 4.24 0.86 -25.12
C ILE A 205 3.13 1.67 -25.77
N PHE A 206 3.39 2.93 -26.07
CA PHE A 206 2.44 3.81 -26.76
C PHE A 206 2.03 3.28 -28.13
N GLY A 207 2.92 2.58 -28.83
CA GLY A 207 2.63 1.93 -30.11
C GLY A 207 1.89 0.59 -29.98
N GLN A 208 1.55 0.15 -28.76
CA GLN A 208 0.66 -1.00 -28.55
C GLN A 208 -0.77 -0.49 -28.47
N ASP A 209 -1.62 -0.92 -29.42
CA ASP A 209 -3.04 -0.58 -29.41
C ASP A 209 -3.78 -1.35 -28.28
N GLN A 210 -3.61 -2.67 -28.23
CA GLN A 210 -4.12 -3.54 -27.15
C GLN A 210 -3.31 -4.85 -27.12
N GLY A 211 -3.11 -5.43 -25.94
CA GLY A 211 -2.54 -6.78 -25.82
C GLY A 211 -1.55 -6.96 -24.67
N THR A 212 -0.97 -8.16 -24.59
CA THR A 212 0.00 -8.49 -23.54
C THR A 212 1.36 -7.89 -23.86
N ILE A 213 1.89 -7.09 -22.93
CA ILE A 213 3.25 -6.56 -22.97
C ILE A 213 4.07 -7.28 -21.91
N SER A 214 4.93 -8.20 -22.34
CA SER A 214 5.87 -8.85 -21.43
C SER A 214 7.11 -7.99 -21.18
N ARG A 215 7.67 -8.08 -19.97
CA ARG A 215 8.93 -7.41 -19.62
C ARG A 215 10.09 -7.90 -20.48
N GLN A 216 10.11 -9.18 -20.81
CA GLN A 216 11.16 -9.77 -21.65
C GLN A 216 11.12 -9.18 -23.06
N GLU A 217 9.92 -9.08 -23.65
CA GLU A 217 9.74 -8.48 -24.96
C GLU A 217 10.13 -6.99 -24.94
N LEU A 218 9.69 -6.23 -23.92
CA LEU A 218 10.07 -4.83 -23.76
C LEU A 218 11.59 -4.65 -23.76
N PHE A 219 12.30 -5.51 -23.01
CA PHE A 219 13.77 -5.47 -22.96
C PHE A 219 14.40 -5.76 -24.31
N SER A 220 13.94 -6.82 -24.99
CA SER A 220 14.42 -7.19 -26.32
C SER A 220 14.20 -6.04 -27.33
N LYS A 221 12.96 -5.56 -27.48
CA LYS A 221 12.58 -4.50 -28.42
C LYS A 221 13.28 -3.17 -28.13
N CYS A 222 13.50 -2.84 -26.86
CA CYS A 222 14.19 -1.61 -26.45
C CYS A 222 15.71 -1.74 -26.34
N LYS A 223 16.26 -2.94 -26.60
CA LYS A 223 17.68 -3.29 -26.44
C LYS A 223 18.19 -2.96 -25.04
N ILE A 224 17.45 -3.38 -24.02
CA ILE A 224 17.85 -3.31 -22.61
C ILE A 224 18.45 -4.68 -22.27
N PRO A 225 19.76 -4.79 -22.00
CA PRO A 225 20.40 -6.08 -21.84
C PRO A 225 19.88 -6.84 -20.60
N HIS A 226 19.62 -8.14 -20.80
CA HIS A 226 19.10 -9.05 -19.76
C HIS A 226 20.16 -9.39 -18.69
N SER A 227 21.44 -9.42 -19.08
CA SER A 227 22.59 -9.81 -18.25
C SER A 227 22.90 -8.88 -17.06
N PHE A 228 22.20 -7.76 -16.95
CA PHE A 228 22.36 -6.78 -15.86
C PHE A 228 21.21 -6.82 -14.84
N PHE A 229 20.32 -7.80 -14.99
CA PHE A 229 19.50 -8.30 -13.90
C PHE A 229 20.19 -9.60 -13.48
N PRO A 230 20.63 -9.74 -12.22
CA PRO A 230 21.36 -10.92 -11.80
C PRO A 230 20.60 -12.17 -12.26
N SER A 231 21.22 -12.93 -13.16
CA SER A 231 20.78 -14.25 -13.56
C SER A 231 20.85 -15.13 -12.32
N SER A 232 19.71 -15.70 -11.94
CA SER A 232 19.58 -16.71 -10.89
C SER A 232 20.33 -16.40 -9.59
N GLU A 233 19.90 -15.36 -8.89
CA GLU A 233 19.34 -15.68 -7.58
C GLU A 233 17.90 -16.12 -7.95
N GLN A 234 17.48 -17.39 -7.85
CA GLN A 234 17.14 -18.01 -6.56
C GLN A 234 17.48 -17.10 -5.38
N PHE A 235 16.95 -15.88 -5.43
CA PHE A 235 16.43 -15.29 -4.25
C PHE A 235 15.34 -16.31 -3.96
N GLU A 236 15.58 -17.15 -2.97
CA GLU A 236 14.50 -17.43 -2.04
C GLU A 236 13.56 -16.24 -2.06
N ASP A 237 12.25 -16.49 -2.15
CA ASP A 237 11.21 -15.49 -2.07
C ASP A 237 11.23 -14.68 -0.73
N SER A 238 12.39 -14.51 -0.08
CA SER A 238 12.72 -13.50 0.93
C SER A 238 12.85 -12.09 0.34
N LEU A 239 11.95 -11.73 -0.58
CA LEU A 239 11.34 -10.41 -0.49
C LEU A 239 10.08 -10.44 0.38
N GLU A 240 9.85 -11.53 1.13
CA GLU A 240 9.34 -11.46 2.49
C GLU A 240 10.19 -10.50 3.32
N SER A 241 9.84 -9.24 3.28
CA SER A 241 9.58 -8.50 4.49
C SER A 241 9.04 -7.13 4.08
N LYS A 242 7.83 -6.82 4.54
CA LYS A 242 7.72 -5.58 5.32
C LYS A 242 8.94 -5.61 6.23
N GLY A 243 10.05 -4.94 5.87
CA GLY A 243 11.36 -5.10 6.55
C GLY A 243 11.15 -5.23 8.06
N PRO A 244 11.89 -6.06 8.82
CA PRO A 244 11.54 -6.48 10.19
C PRO A 244 10.82 -5.41 11.04
N ILE A 245 11.30 -4.17 10.91
CA ILE A 245 10.70 -2.89 11.29
C ILE A 245 9.19 -2.66 10.98
N GLN A 246 8.71 -2.84 9.75
CA GLN A 246 7.32 -2.63 9.33
C GLN A 246 6.40 -3.75 9.82
N GLN A 247 6.88 -5.00 9.91
CA GLN A 247 6.14 -6.07 10.62
C GLN A 247 6.03 -5.74 12.12
N LEU A 248 7.09 -5.20 12.72
CA LEU A 248 7.09 -4.73 14.11
C LEU A 248 6.17 -3.53 14.32
N ARG A 249 6.12 -2.54 13.41
CA ARG A 249 5.19 -1.41 13.48
C ARG A 249 3.73 -1.88 13.39
N ASP A 250 3.44 -2.78 12.44
CA ASP A 250 2.10 -3.35 12.30
C ASP A 250 1.70 -4.20 13.53
N PHE A 251 2.65 -4.84 14.19
CA PHE A 251 2.43 -5.57 15.45
C PHE A 251 2.22 -4.62 16.64
N GLN A 252 3.02 -3.55 16.76
CA GLN A 252 2.86 -2.50 17.78
C GLN A 252 1.52 -1.76 17.65
N ASP A 253 1.10 -1.45 16.43
CA ASP A 253 -0.20 -0.82 16.17
C ASP A 253 -1.36 -1.75 16.55
N LYS A 254 -1.21 -3.06 16.33
CA LYS A 254 -2.19 -4.07 16.79
C LYS A 254 -2.25 -4.14 18.32
N ILE A 255 -1.11 -4.13 19.01
CA ILE A 255 -1.05 -4.09 20.47
C ILE A 255 -1.75 -2.83 20.98
N ARG A 256 -1.42 -1.65 20.44
CA ARG A 256 -2.00 -0.37 20.88
C ARG A 256 -3.51 -0.28 20.66
N ILE A 257 -4.02 -0.86 19.58
CA ILE A 257 -5.46 -0.91 19.29
C ILE A 257 -6.17 -1.89 20.22
N ASN A 258 -5.61 -3.10 20.41
CA ASN A 258 -6.15 -4.06 21.35
C ASN A 258 -6.11 -3.52 22.78
N GLU A 259 -5.04 -2.84 23.20
CA GLU A 259 -4.97 -2.18 24.51
C GLU A 259 -6.10 -1.14 24.65
N LYS A 260 -6.30 -0.29 23.64
CA LYS A 260 -7.30 0.78 23.72
C LYS A 260 -8.74 0.27 23.74
N GLU A 261 -9.06 -0.74 22.93
CA GLU A 261 -10.40 -1.33 22.89
C GLU A 261 -10.67 -2.26 24.09
N THR A 262 -9.66 -3.00 24.56
CA THR A 262 -9.84 -3.97 25.65
C THR A 262 -9.81 -3.29 27.02
N VAL A 263 -8.98 -2.26 27.23
CA VAL A 263 -8.89 -1.53 28.52
C VAL A 263 -10.13 -0.67 28.78
N SER A 264 -10.60 0.08 27.78
CA SER A 264 -11.79 0.92 27.95
C SER A 264 -13.05 0.10 28.22
N ASN A 265 -13.13 -1.11 27.66
CA ASN A 265 -14.30 -1.98 27.82
C ASN A 265 -14.21 -2.84 29.09
N ILE A 266 -13.03 -3.36 29.45
CA ILE A 266 -12.87 -4.15 30.67
C ILE A 266 -12.99 -3.28 31.91
N HIS A 267 -12.33 -2.11 31.97
CA HIS A 267 -12.37 -1.28 33.17
C HIS A 267 -13.77 -0.70 33.44
N SER A 268 -14.49 -0.29 32.38
CA SER A 268 -15.89 0.15 32.53
C SER A 268 -16.84 -0.99 32.90
N SER A 269 -16.56 -2.23 32.48
CA SER A 269 -17.34 -3.41 32.85
C SER A 269 -17.05 -3.85 34.28
N ASN A 270 -15.77 -3.92 34.66
CA ASN A 270 -15.34 -4.27 36.02
C ASN A 270 -15.87 -3.27 37.03
N ARG A 271 -15.77 -1.95 36.77
CA ARG A 271 -16.33 -0.93 37.66
C ARG A 271 -17.83 -1.13 37.91
N ARG A 272 -18.60 -1.43 36.85
CA ARG A 272 -20.03 -1.75 37.00
C ARG A 272 -20.26 -3.03 37.81
N ILE A 273 -19.42 -4.04 37.64
CA ILE A 273 -19.50 -5.29 38.41
C ILE A 273 -19.18 -5.02 39.88
N PHE A 274 -18.15 -4.22 40.19
CA PHE A 274 -17.81 -3.80 41.54
C PHE A 274 -18.94 -2.99 42.19
N ASP A 275 -19.56 -2.07 41.45
CA ASP A 275 -20.71 -1.29 41.92
C ASP A 275 -21.90 -2.22 42.29
N VAL A 276 -22.24 -3.17 41.42
CA VAL A 276 -23.32 -4.15 41.65
C VAL A 276 -23.01 -5.10 42.81
N LEU A 277 -21.76 -5.58 42.92
CA LEU A 277 -21.34 -6.43 44.03
C LEU A 277 -21.37 -5.68 45.36
N SER A 278 -20.94 -4.41 45.36
CA SER A 278 -20.97 -3.56 46.55
C SER A 278 -22.41 -3.28 47.02
N GLU A 279 -23.33 -2.99 46.09
CA GLU A 279 -24.77 -2.88 46.39
C GLU A 279 -25.35 -4.18 46.94
N SER A 280 -24.96 -5.33 46.36
CA SER A 280 -25.41 -6.66 46.78
C SER A 280 -24.89 -7.05 48.16
N ILE A 281 -23.63 -6.73 48.48
CA ILE A 281 -23.05 -6.98 49.81
C ILE A 281 -23.69 -6.05 50.85
N ASN A 282 -24.06 -4.83 50.46
CA ASN A 282 -24.72 -3.89 51.38
C ASN A 282 -26.15 -4.29 51.76
N SER A 283 -26.84 -5.12 50.96
CA SER A 283 -28.19 -5.63 51.26
C SER A 283 -28.21 -6.91 52.10
N ILE A 284 -27.05 -7.48 52.45
CA ILE A 284 -26.94 -8.65 53.33
C ILE A 284 -27.19 -8.24 54.79
N ASP A 285 -28.10 -8.93 55.47
CA ASP A 285 -28.45 -8.70 56.88
C ASP A 285 -27.44 -9.33 57.87
N ASP A 286 -26.72 -10.37 57.44
CA ASP A 286 -25.67 -11.04 58.23
C ASP A 286 -24.40 -10.20 58.25
N ASN A 287 -24.19 -9.46 59.35
CA ASN A 287 -23.06 -8.56 59.52
C ASN A 287 -21.70 -9.25 59.45
N ALA A 288 -21.57 -10.52 59.87
CA ALA A 288 -20.29 -11.23 59.83
C ALA A 288 -19.90 -11.54 58.38
N LYS A 289 -20.83 -12.13 57.61
CA LYS A 289 -20.62 -12.39 56.17
C LYS A 289 -20.41 -11.12 55.35
N LYS A 290 -21.06 -10.03 55.74
CA LYS A 290 -20.94 -8.73 55.08
C LYS A 290 -19.55 -8.12 55.25
N ILE A 291 -18.90 -8.33 56.40
CA ILE A 291 -17.53 -7.86 56.65
C ILE A 291 -16.55 -8.69 55.80
N ASP A 292 -16.64 -10.02 55.86
CA ASP A 292 -15.77 -10.91 55.07
C ASP A 292 -15.85 -10.63 53.56
N LEU A 293 -17.06 -10.46 53.02
CA LEU A 293 -17.26 -10.17 51.59
C LEU A 293 -16.77 -8.76 51.18
N LYS A 294 -16.75 -7.80 52.11
CA LYS A 294 -16.18 -6.47 51.84
C LYS A 294 -14.67 -6.52 51.75
N GLU A 295 -14.02 -7.26 52.63
CA GLU A 295 -12.55 -7.45 52.58
C GLU A 295 -12.13 -8.16 51.29
N GLU A 296 -12.87 -9.19 50.84
CA GLU A 296 -12.62 -9.84 49.55
C GLU A 296 -12.80 -8.90 48.35
N LEU A 297 -13.83 -8.05 48.37
CA LEU A 297 -14.08 -7.06 47.33
C LEU A 297 -12.96 -6.00 47.26
N GLU A 298 -12.44 -5.59 48.41
CA GLU A 298 -11.35 -4.63 48.54
C GLU A 298 -10.03 -5.22 48.00
N GLN A 299 -9.72 -6.47 48.33
CA GLN A 299 -8.57 -7.20 47.77
C GLN A 299 -8.65 -7.36 46.24
N LEU A 300 -9.84 -7.63 45.69
CA LEU A 300 -10.06 -7.71 44.25
C LEU A 300 -9.88 -6.35 43.56
N SER A 301 -10.32 -5.27 44.20
CA SER A 301 -10.12 -3.89 43.73
C SER A 301 -8.63 -3.50 43.73
N GLU A 302 -7.89 -3.83 44.78
CA GLU A 302 -6.43 -3.61 44.84
C GLU A 302 -5.68 -4.42 43.77
N THR A 303 -6.11 -5.66 43.53
CA THR A 303 -5.54 -6.50 42.47
C THR A 303 -5.80 -5.90 41.08
N GLU A 304 -7.00 -5.34 40.83
CA GLU A 304 -7.29 -4.63 39.59
C GLU A 304 -6.40 -3.38 39.43
N ALA A 305 -6.24 -2.58 40.49
CA ALA A 305 -5.39 -1.39 40.48
C ALA A 305 -3.93 -1.74 40.13
N LYS A 306 -3.38 -2.80 40.73
CA LYS A 306 -2.02 -3.28 40.43
C LYS A 306 -1.87 -3.78 38.99
N ILE A 307 -2.87 -4.46 38.45
CA ILE A 307 -2.89 -4.89 37.04
C ILE A 307 -2.89 -3.68 36.08
N ILE A 308 -3.55 -2.58 36.46
CA ILE A 308 -3.54 -1.33 35.69
C ILE A 308 -2.13 -0.69 35.73
N GLU A 309 -1.51 -0.60 36.91
CA GLU A 309 -0.17 -0.04 37.10
C GLU A 309 0.93 -0.83 36.34
N ASP A 310 0.91 -2.16 36.45
CA ASP A 310 1.85 -3.04 35.73
C ASP A 310 1.71 -2.89 34.20
N LYS A 311 0.49 -2.62 33.71
CA LYS A 311 0.21 -2.37 32.29
C LYS A 311 0.68 -1.00 31.82
N GLU A 312 0.54 0.05 32.63
CA GLU A 312 1.09 1.37 32.32
C GLU A 312 2.62 1.32 32.23
N THR A 313 3.24 0.57 33.14
CA THR A 313 4.69 0.31 33.15
C THR A 313 5.14 -0.41 31.88
N LEU A 314 4.42 -1.47 31.45
CA LEU A 314 4.66 -2.14 30.18
C LEU A 314 4.50 -1.19 28.98
N SER A 315 3.47 -0.35 28.95
CA SER A 315 3.25 0.64 27.90
C SER A 315 4.41 1.64 27.78
N GLN A 316 4.98 2.04 28.93
CA GLN A 316 6.15 2.92 28.97
C GLN A 316 7.41 2.22 28.42
N ILE A 317 7.67 0.97 28.82
CA ILE A 317 8.76 0.15 28.29
C ILE A 317 8.62 -0.04 26.77
N TYR A 318 7.40 -0.20 26.25
CA TYR A 318 7.16 -0.29 24.81
C TYR A 318 7.49 1.02 24.07
N LYS A 319 7.21 2.19 24.65
CA LYS A 319 7.61 3.48 24.05
C LYS A 319 9.13 3.63 24.00
N GLU A 320 9.83 3.30 25.08
CA GLU A 320 11.29 3.36 25.14
C GLU A 320 11.94 2.43 24.11
N ARG A 321 11.39 1.22 23.95
CA ARG A 321 11.82 0.27 22.91
C ARG A 321 11.57 0.81 21.49
N SER A 322 10.48 1.55 21.27
CA SER A 322 10.21 2.19 19.97
C SER A 322 11.24 3.26 19.60
N THR A 323 11.73 4.04 20.57
CA THR A 323 12.81 5.02 20.35
C THR A 323 14.13 4.32 19.99
N VAL A 324 14.50 3.25 20.70
CA VAL A 324 15.70 2.46 20.39
C VAL A 324 15.65 1.90 18.96
N TYR A 325 14.47 1.47 18.49
CA TYR A 325 14.32 0.99 17.10
C TYR A 325 14.46 2.08 16.04
N ALA A 326 13.98 3.30 16.31
CA ALA A 326 14.16 4.43 15.40
C ALA A 326 15.65 4.77 15.22
N ASP A 327 16.43 4.74 16.30
CA ASP A 327 17.88 4.96 16.26
C ASP A 327 18.62 3.85 15.50
N LEU A 328 18.17 2.59 15.65
CA LEU A 328 18.73 1.43 14.95
C LEU A 328 18.43 1.48 13.44
N GLU A 329 17.23 1.93 13.05
CA GLU A 329 16.86 2.21 11.66
C GLU A 329 17.81 3.24 11.02
N GLU A 330 18.08 4.33 11.73
CA GLU A 330 18.93 5.41 11.25
C GLU A 330 20.38 4.95 11.09
N LYS A 331 20.92 4.21 12.08
CA LYS A 331 22.25 3.58 11.97
C LYS A 331 22.34 2.61 10.80
N THR A 332 21.33 1.77 10.58
CA THR A 332 21.32 0.81 9.47
C THR A 332 21.32 1.52 8.12
N ARG A 333 20.57 2.63 7.98
CA ARG A 333 20.61 3.47 6.77
C ARG A 333 21.98 4.09 6.54
N MET A 334 22.62 4.62 7.59
CA MET A 334 23.97 5.18 7.47
C MET A 334 24.98 4.12 7.03
N VAL A 335 25.00 2.95 7.66
CA VAL A 335 25.93 1.86 7.32
C VAL A 335 25.76 1.42 5.87
N LYS A 336 24.51 1.28 5.41
CA LYS A 336 24.22 0.97 4.01
C LYS A 336 24.74 2.05 3.06
N MET A 337 24.51 3.31 3.39
CA MET A 337 24.98 4.44 2.58
C MET A 337 26.52 4.50 2.50
N VAL A 338 27.22 4.20 3.60
CA VAL A 338 28.69 4.13 3.64
C VAL A 338 29.19 2.94 2.82
N ARG A 339 28.59 1.75 2.97
CA ARG A 339 28.93 0.56 2.18
C ARG A 339 28.71 0.79 0.68
N ASP A 340 27.58 1.38 0.29
CA ASP A 340 27.27 1.67 -1.10
C ASP A 340 28.29 2.66 -1.72
N ARG A 341 28.73 3.66 -0.95
CA ARG A 341 29.79 4.59 -1.36
C ARG A 341 31.17 3.93 -1.43
N TRP A 342 31.47 3.03 -0.50
CA TRP A 342 32.73 2.28 -0.48
C TRP A 342 32.82 1.34 -1.67
N ASN A 343 31.78 0.54 -1.92
CA ASN A 343 31.72 -0.36 -3.07
C ASN A 343 31.83 0.42 -4.37
N TYR A 344 31.25 1.62 -4.48
CA TYR A 344 31.40 2.48 -5.65
C TYR A 344 32.83 3.01 -5.85
N ALA A 345 33.56 3.29 -4.76
CA ALA A 345 34.91 3.85 -4.83
C ALA A 345 36.00 2.79 -5.14
N PHE A 346 35.72 1.51 -4.86
CA PHE A 346 36.68 0.41 -4.95
C PHE A 346 36.17 -0.77 -5.80
N ASP A 347 35.25 -0.50 -6.74
CA ASP A 347 34.80 -1.52 -7.69
C ASP A 347 35.86 -1.74 -8.78
N ASP A 348 36.79 -2.67 -8.53
CA ASP A 348 37.87 -3.05 -9.45
C ASP A 348 37.35 -3.71 -10.75
N SER A 349 36.03 -3.94 -10.88
CA SER A 349 35.40 -4.38 -12.13
C SER A 349 35.28 -3.28 -13.19
N LEU A 350 35.50 -2.02 -12.81
CA LEU A 350 35.75 -0.91 -13.74
C LEU A 350 37.23 -0.93 -14.13
N GLY A 351 37.61 -1.88 -14.99
CA GLY A 351 38.96 -1.97 -15.57
C GLY A 351 39.42 -0.61 -16.12
N ILE A 352 40.19 0.11 -15.33
CA ILE A 352 41.08 1.15 -15.83
C ILE A 352 42.20 0.36 -16.48
N ASN A 353 42.08 0.21 -17.80
CA ASN A 353 43.06 -0.43 -18.68
C ASN A 353 44.49 -0.15 -18.19
N GLU A 354 45.19 -1.24 -17.86
CA GLU A 354 46.59 -1.37 -18.22
C GLU A 354 46.72 -0.93 -19.68
N LYS A 355 47.30 0.27 -19.85
CA LYS A 355 47.89 0.64 -21.12
C LYS A 355 49.15 -0.21 -21.29
N GLU A 356 49.06 -1.24 -22.11
CA GLU A 356 50.24 -1.74 -22.80
C GLU A 356 50.19 -1.36 -24.29
N GLY A 357 51.23 -0.67 -24.74
CA GLY A 357 51.88 -0.97 -26.02
C GLY A 357 51.54 -0.14 -27.27
N ASN A 358 52.51 0.68 -27.65
CA ASN A 358 52.93 0.99 -29.04
C ASN A 358 52.09 1.96 -29.89
N LEU A 359 52.47 3.24 -29.83
CA LEU A 359 53.11 3.97 -30.94
C LEU A 359 54.04 5.06 -30.38
#